data_AF-A0A6P0ZYB9-F1
#
_entry.id   AF-A0A6P0ZYB9-F1
#
_cell.length_a   1.000
_cell.length_b   1.000
_cell.length_c   1.000
_cell.angle_alpha   90.00
_cell.angle_beta   90.00
_cell.angle_gamma   90.00
#
_symmetry.space_group_name_H-M   'P 1'
#
loop_
_entity.id
_entity.type
_entity.pdbx_description
1 polymer ?
#
loop_
_entity_poly.entity_id
_entity_poly.type
_entity_poly.pdbx_seq_one_letter_code
_entity_poly.pdbx_strand_id
1 'polypeptide(L)' 'MVSSELISTLRELSRSDKFYIIQILISELAQQETDLIKPDQSYPVWSPYDAVEAADTMLKVLQAVKAQDHG' A
#
# COMPACT_ATOMS: atom_id res chain seq x y z
N MET A 1 0.28 -25.91 0.29
CA MET A 1 0.07 -25.02 -0.88
C MET A 1 -1.38 -24.56 -0.87
N VAL A 2 -1.67 -23.33 -1.31
CA VAL A 2 -3.05 -22.79 -1.36
C VAL A 2 -3.85 -23.52 -2.44
N SER A 3 -5.10 -23.88 -2.15
CA SER A 3 -6.01 -24.55 -3.09
C SER A 3 -6.22 -23.72 -4.36
N SER A 4 -6.24 -24.39 -5.53
CA SER A 4 -6.54 -23.74 -6.82
C SER A 4 -7.96 -23.18 -6.87
N GLU A 5 -8.91 -23.85 -6.22
CA GLU A 5 -10.30 -23.38 -6.08
C GLU A 5 -10.34 -22.06 -5.31
N LEU A 6 -9.64 -22.00 -4.17
CA LEU A 6 -9.56 -20.77 -3.36
C LEU A 6 -8.93 -19.62 -4.16
N ILE A 7 -7.89 -19.89 -4.94
CA ILE A 7 -7.27 -18.87 -5.80
C ILE A 7 -8.25 -18.36 -6.86
N SER A 8 -9.06 -19.25 -7.45
CA SER A 8 -10.10 -18.86 -8.41
C SER A 8 -11.13 -17.95 -7.75
N THR A 9 -11.66 -18.34 -6.59
CA THR A 9 -12.64 -17.56 -5.83
C THR A 9 -12.11 -16.18 -5.47
N LEU A 10 -10.86 -16.08 -4.98
CA LEU A 10 -10.24 -14.79 -4.65
C LEU A 10 -10.05 -13.89 -5.87
N ARG A 11 -9.86 -14.45 -7.07
CA ARG A 11 -9.70 -13.68 -8.31
C ARG A 11 -11.00 -13.05 -8.79
N GLU A 12 -12.14 -13.68 -8.52
CA GLU A 12 -13.48 -13.20 -8.91
C GLU A 12 -13.99 -12.04 -8.05
N LEU A 13 -13.40 -11.83 -6.87
CA LEU A 13 -13.79 -10.75 -5.97
C LEU A 13 -13.59 -9.36 -6.58
N SER A 14 -14.46 -8.44 -6.16
CA SER A 14 -14.32 -7.02 -6.48
C SER A 14 -13.02 -6.45 -5.89
N ARG A 15 -12.56 -5.29 -6.40
CA ARG A 15 -11.36 -4.63 -5.88
C ARG A 15 -11.49 -4.35 -4.38
N SER A 16 -12.64 -3.84 -3.93
CA SER A 16 -12.90 -3.53 -2.52
C SER A 16 -12.84 -4.79 -1.64
N ASP A 17 -13.45 -5.89 -2.09
CA ASP A 17 -13.50 -7.12 -1.29
C ASP A 17 -12.13 -7.77 -1.17
N LYS A 18 -11.32 -7.69 -2.23
CA LYS A 18 -9.91 -8.11 -2.19
C LYS A 18 -9.14 -7.34 -1.13
N PHE A 19 -9.27 -6.01 -1.11
CA PHE A 19 -8.60 -5.19 -0.09
C PHE A 19 -9.10 -5.53 1.32
N TYR A 20 -10.40 -5.76 1.48
CA TYR A 20 -10.97 -6.13 2.77
C TYR A 20 -10.42 -7.46 3.29
N ILE A 21 -10.35 -8.50 2.44
CA ILE A 21 -9.74 -9.77 2.81
C ILE A 21 -8.27 -9.61 3.17
N ILE A 22 -7.50 -8.85 2.39
CA ILE A 22 -6.09 -8.57 2.69
C ILE A 22 -5.96 -7.91 4.07
N GLN A 23 -6.82 -6.93 4.39
CA GLN A 23 -6.81 -6.27 5.70
C GLN A 23 -7.09 -7.23 6.85
N ILE A 24 -8.06 -8.14 6.71
CA ILE A 24 -8.34 -9.18 7.69
C ILE A 24 -7.10 -10.04 7.91
N LEU A 25 -6.54 -10.60 6.84
CA LEU A 25 -5.39 -11.51 6.91
C LEU A 25 -4.15 -10.83 7.50
N ILE A 26 -3.84 -9.59 7.10
CA ILE A 26 -2.72 -8.84 7.68
C ILE A 26 -2.94 -8.58 9.18
N SER A 27 -4.17 -8.27 9.59
CA SER A 27 -4.49 -8.02 11.00
C SER A 27 -4.37 -9.27 11.85
N GLU A 28 -4.75 -10.43 11.32
CA GLU A 28 -4.58 -11.72 11.98
C GLU A 28 -3.10 -12.09 12.13
N LEU A 29 -2.31 -11.92 11.08
CA LEU A 29 -0.87 -12.17 11.12
C LEU A 29 -0.17 -11.27 12.13
N ALA A 30 -0.47 -9.97 12.13
CA ALA A 30 0.10 -9.02 13.09
C ALA A 30 -0.22 -9.37 14.56
N GLN A 31 -1.39 -9.95 14.83
CA GLN A 31 -1.76 -10.41 16.17
C GLN A 31 -1.01 -11.69 16.58
N GLN A 32 -0.68 -12.55 15.63
CA GLN A 32 0.09 -13.77 15.88
C GLN A 32 1.57 -13.46 16.08
N GLU A 33 2.07 -12.41 15.45
CA GLU A 33 3.48 -12.00 15.51
C GLU A 33 3.71 -10.96 16.64
N THR A 34 3.52 -11.38 17.90
CA THR A 34 3.66 -10.50 19.07
C THR A 34 5.07 -9.93 19.30
N ASP A 35 6.09 -10.52 18.67
CA ASP A 35 7.51 -10.13 18.81
C ASP A 35 8.13 -9.61 17.49
N LEU A 36 7.35 -8.97 16.63
CA LEU A 36 7.84 -8.40 15.36
C LEU A 36 8.97 -7.39 15.54
N ILE A 37 8.87 -6.59 16.60
CA ILE A 37 9.85 -5.56 16.96
C ILE A 37 10.67 -6.08 18.13
N LYS A 38 11.88 -6.55 17.83
CA LYS A 38 12.82 -6.97 18.86
C LYS A 38 13.43 -5.73 19.52
N PRO A 39 13.57 -5.75 20.86
CA PRO A 39 14.37 -4.72 21.54
C PRO A 39 15.78 -4.72 20.95
N ASP A 40 16.39 -3.53 20.89
CA ASP A 40 17.75 -3.29 20.38
C ASP A 40 17.98 -3.57 18.89
N GLN A 41 16.91 -3.78 18.09
CA GLN A 41 17.00 -3.85 16.63
C GLN A 41 16.67 -2.49 15.98
N SER A 42 17.53 -2.04 15.07
CA SER A 42 17.24 -0.89 14.20
C SER A 42 16.45 -1.36 12.97
N TYR A 43 15.23 -0.84 12.83
CA TYR A 43 14.38 -1.07 11.65
C TYR A 43 14.50 0.12 10.70
N PRO A 44 14.60 -0.10 9.38
CA PRO A 44 14.59 1.00 8.43
C PRO A 44 13.26 1.75 8.58
N VAL A 45 13.33 3.07 8.70
CA VAL A 45 12.14 3.90 8.69
C VAL A 45 11.58 3.85 7.28
N TRP A 46 10.47 3.13 7.08
CA TRP A 46 9.66 3.22 5.85
C TRP A 46 8.84 4.51 5.91
N SER A 47 9.56 5.63 5.93
CA SER A 47 9.01 6.96 5.75
C SER A 47 9.05 7.26 4.26
N PRO A 48 8.00 7.88 3.69
CA PRO A 48 8.02 8.38 2.31
C PRO A 48 8.98 9.57 2.13
N TYR A 49 10.00 9.70 2.98
CA TYR A 49 11.01 10.76 2.92
C TYR A 49 11.74 10.78 1.57
N ASP A 50 11.84 9.62 0.91
CA ASP A 50 12.39 9.47 -0.45
C ASP A 50 11.31 9.44 -1.55
N ALA A 51 10.04 9.71 -1.24
CA ALA A 51 8.97 9.87 -2.24
C ALA A 51 8.98 11.28 -2.88
N VAL A 52 10.17 11.82 -3.13
CA VAL A 52 10.38 13.09 -3.85
C VAL A 52 9.68 13.09 -5.22
N GLU A 53 9.53 11.91 -5.82
CA GLU A 53 8.82 11.71 -7.08
C GLU A 53 7.32 12.08 -6.99
N ALA A 54 6.68 11.84 -5.85
CA ALA A 54 5.27 12.21 -5.64
C ALA A 54 5.12 13.74 -5.57
N ALA A 55 6.02 14.42 -4.86
CA ALA A 55 6.03 15.88 -4.77
C ALA A 55 6.32 16.53 -6.13
N ASP A 56 7.29 15.99 -6.89
CA ASP A 56 7.61 16.46 -8.25
C ASP A 56 6.45 16.24 -9.23
N THR A 57 5.77 15.10 -9.13
CA THR A 57 4.56 14.83 -9.92
C THR A 57 3.44 15.83 -9.61
N MET A 58 3.20 16.14 -8.34
CA MET A 58 2.21 17.16 -7.94
C MET A 58 2.58 18.55 -8.47
N LEU A 59 3.85 18.93 -8.43
CA LEU A 59 4.32 20.21 -8.96
C LEU A 59 4.08 20.33 -10.47
N LYS A 60 4.39 19.28 -11.24
CA LYS A 60 4.16 19.24 -12.70
C LYS A 60 2.68 19.38 -13.04
N VAL A 61 1.79 18.72 -12.29
CA VAL A 61 0.34 18.83 -12.48
C VAL A 61 -0.13 20.27 -12.23
N LEU A 62 0.32 20.91 -11.15
CA LEU A 62 -0.04 22.31 -10.85
C LEU A 62 0.44 23.29 -11.93
N GLN A 63 1.64 23.08 -12.47
CA GLN A 63 2.17 23.89 -13.57
C GLN A 63 1.36 23.73 -14.85
N ALA A 64 0.97 22.49 -15.19
CA ALA A 64 0.15 22.21 -16.36
C ALA A 64 -1.24 22.88 -16.26
N VAL A 65 -1.86 22.86 -15.08
CA VAL A 65 -3.14 23.54 -14.81
C VAL A 65 -2.98 25.06 -14.94
N LYS A 66 -1.93 25.64 -14.36
CA LYS A 66 -1.66 27.09 -14.47
C LYS A 66 -1.42 27.54 -15.91
N ALA A 67 -0.76 26.72 -16.72
CA ALA A 67 -0.53 27.02 -18.13
C ALA A 67 -1.82 26.96 -18.97
N GLN A 68 -2.79 26.11 -18.60
CA GLN A 68 -4.11 26.06 -19.24
C GLN A 68 -5.02 27.22 -18.85
N ASP A 69 -4.87 27.78 -17.64
CA ASP A 69 -5.69 28.91 -17.15
C ASP A 69 -5.23 30.28 -17.68
N HIS A 70 -4.11 30.33 -18.41
CA HIS A 70 -3.53 31.55 -18.97
C HIS A 70 -3.38 31.53 -20.51
N GLY A 71 -4.08 30.62 -21.20
CA GLY A 71 -4.21 30.57 -22.66
C GLY A 71 -5.66 30.70 -23.10
#